data_AF-A0A4U5V7Y7-F1
#
_entry.id   AF-A0A4U5V7Y7-F1
#
_cell.length_a   1.000
_cell.length_b   1.000
_cell.length_c   1.000
_cell.angle_alpha   90.00
_cell.angle_beta   90.00
_cell.angle_gamma   90.00
#
_symmetry.space_group_name_H-M   'P 1'
#
loop_
_entity.id
_entity.type
_entity.pdbx_description
1 polymer ?
#
loop_
_entity_poly.entity_id
_entity_poly.type
_entity_poly.pdbx_seq_one_letter_code
_entity_poly.pdbx_strand_id
1 'polypeptide(L)'
;MAAFASIDSVRRKIQTLQQVAYEAEDRAALLQGEADMERQARERLVEEELDRAQERLATALQKLEEAEKAADESERGMKVIENRATKDEEKMEIQEMQLKEAKHIAEEADRKYEEVARKLVILEGDLERSEERAEVAEARVRELEEELRQMDQNLKSMVCGEEEYSQKEDKYEEEIKVLTDKLKEAETRAEFAERSVAKLEKTIDDLEEKLAQAKEENLDMHQVLDQTLLELNNL
;
A
#
# COMPACT_ATOMS: atom_id res chain seq x y z
N MET A 1 -144.38 65.45 71.69
CA MET A 1 -143.45 64.40 72.17
C MET A 1 -142.79 63.63 71.01
N ALA A 2 -142.29 64.31 69.97
CA ALA A 2 -141.66 63.66 68.80
C ALA A 2 -140.12 63.83 68.75
N ALA A 3 -139.55 64.66 69.64
CA ALA A 3 -138.11 64.96 69.68
C ALA A 3 -137.27 63.93 70.47
N PHE A 4 -137.88 63.18 71.41
CA PHE A 4 -137.16 62.17 72.21
C PHE A 4 -136.90 60.86 71.44
N ALA A 5 -137.79 60.45 70.53
CA ALA A 5 -137.57 59.26 69.68
C ALA A 5 -136.45 59.47 68.63
N SER A 6 -136.18 60.72 68.24
CA SER A 6 -135.10 61.09 67.30
C SER A 6 -133.71 60.99 67.94
N ILE A 7 -133.59 61.41 69.21
CA ILE A 7 -132.34 61.35 69.96
C ILE A 7 -131.92 59.91 70.29
N ASP A 8 -132.86 59.03 70.65
CA ASP A 8 -132.56 57.60 70.88
C ASP A 8 -132.20 56.85 69.59
N SER A 9 -132.82 57.21 68.45
CA SER A 9 -132.43 56.72 67.12
C SER A 9 -130.99 57.12 66.77
N VAL A 10 -130.63 58.39 66.97
CA VAL A 10 -129.27 58.90 66.72
C VAL A 10 -128.26 58.29 67.70
N ARG A 11 -128.59 58.14 68.98
CA ARG A 11 -127.70 57.52 69.98
C ARG A 11 -127.45 56.04 69.68
N ARG A 12 -128.48 55.28 69.27
CA ARG A 12 -128.29 53.90 68.78
C ARG A 12 -127.42 53.87 67.53
N LYS A 13 -127.64 54.79 66.58
CA LYS A 13 -126.85 54.87 65.33
C LYS A 13 -125.40 55.27 65.57
N ILE A 14 -125.14 56.17 66.52
CA ILE A 14 -123.79 56.50 66.99
C ILE A 14 -123.15 55.30 67.67
N GLN A 15 -123.85 54.56 68.53
CA GLN A 15 -123.33 53.32 69.10
C GLN A 15 -123.05 52.26 68.03
N THR A 16 -123.91 52.11 67.02
CA THR A 16 -123.67 51.15 65.93
C THR A 16 -122.49 51.59 65.07
N LEU A 17 -122.37 52.88 64.78
CA LEU A 17 -121.24 53.43 64.02
C LEU A 17 -119.93 53.38 64.80
N GLN A 18 -119.96 53.60 66.12
CA GLN A 18 -118.81 53.41 67.00
C GLN A 18 -118.39 51.94 67.04
N GLN A 19 -119.35 51.02 67.17
CA GLN A 19 -119.05 49.59 67.14
C GLN A 19 -118.49 49.16 65.78
N VAL A 20 -119.04 49.65 64.67
CA VAL A 20 -118.51 49.40 63.32
C VAL A 20 -117.14 50.06 63.11
N ALA A 21 -116.88 51.24 63.68
CA ALA A 21 -115.58 51.88 63.63
C ALA A 21 -114.54 51.11 64.46
N TYR A 22 -114.87 50.66 65.68
CA TYR A 22 -114.02 49.81 66.48
C TYR A 22 -113.75 48.47 65.79
N GLU A 23 -114.77 47.82 65.23
CA GLU A 23 -114.59 46.59 64.45
C GLU A 23 -113.77 46.80 63.16
N ALA A 24 -113.84 47.99 62.55
CA ALA A 24 -113.04 48.34 61.38
C ALA A 24 -111.59 48.67 61.76
N GLU A 25 -111.36 49.33 62.90
CA GLU A 25 -110.04 49.57 63.47
C GLU A 25 -109.37 48.25 63.89
N ASP A 26 -110.09 47.35 64.54
CA ASP A 26 -109.61 46.00 64.89
C ASP A 26 -109.29 45.18 63.63
N ARG A 27 -110.14 45.25 62.60
CA ARG A 27 -109.88 44.59 61.30
C ARG A 27 -108.69 45.22 60.57
N ALA A 28 -108.52 46.54 60.61
CA ALA A 28 -107.39 47.23 60.00
C ALA A 28 -106.09 46.88 60.73
N ALA A 29 -106.10 46.81 62.07
CA ALA A 29 -104.96 46.38 62.87
C ALA A 29 -104.59 44.92 62.60
N LEU A 30 -105.57 44.02 62.45
CA LEU A 30 -105.35 42.63 62.05
C LEU A 30 -104.75 42.51 60.65
N LEU A 31 -105.33 43.19 59.66
CA LEU A 31 -104.82 43.19 58.28
C LEU A 31 -103.42 43.80 58.18
N GLN A 32 -103.14 44.84 58.96
CA GLN A 32 -101.81 45.45 59.02
C GLN A 32 -100.81 44.51 59.69
N GLY A 33 -101.20 43.81 60.76
CA GLY A 33 -100.40 42.75 61.37
C GLY A 33 -100.14 41.58 60.41
N GLU A 34 -101.14 41.15 59.64
CA GLU A 34 -100.99 40.10 58.61
C GLU A 34 -100.05 40.55 57.48
N ALA A 35 -100.19 41.78 57.00
CA ALA A 35 -99.32 42.35 55.97
C ALA A 35 -97.87 42.54 56.45
N ASP A 36 -97.68 42.96 57.71
CA ASP A 36 -96.36 43.09 58.32
C ASP A 36 -95.70 41.72 58.53
N MET A 37 -96.48 40.70 58.92
CA MET A 37 -96.01 39.32 59.03
C MET A 37 -95.64 38.72 57.66
N GLU A 38 -96.44 38.96 56.62
CA GLU A 38 -96.16 38.54 55.25
C GLU A 38 -94.91 39.24 54.69
N ARG A 39 -94.77 40.54 54.96
CA ARG A 39 -93.57 41.31 54.59
C ARG A 39 -92.32 40.79 55.28
N GLN A 40 -92.38 40.53 56.60
CA GLN A 40 -91.26 39.95 57.34
C GLN A 40 -90.91 38.55 56.85
N ALA A 41 -91.91 37.72 56.50
CA ALA A 41 -91.66 36.41 55.93
C ALA A 41 -90.98 36.51 54.56
N ARG A 42 -91.40 37.46 53.71
CA ARG A 42 -90.77 37.72 52.41
C ARG A 42 -89.36 38.27 52.55
N GLU A 43 -89.12 39.20 53.46
CA GLU A 43 -87.78 39.76 53.76
C GLU A 43 -86.84 38.63 54.20
N ARG A 44 -87.27 37.74 55.12
CA ARG A 44 -86.47 36.57 55.53
C ARG A 44 -86.15 35.62 54.39
N LEU A 45 -87.11 35.31 53.52
CA LEU A 45 -86.87 34.43 52.37
C LEU A 45 -85.86 35.04 51.40
N VAL A 46 -85.92 36.35 51.17
CA VAL A 46 -84.95 37.07 50.33
C VAL A 46 -83.57 37.10 50.98
N GLU A 47 -83.48 37.29 52.30
CA GLU A 47 -82.22 37.20 53.05
C GLU A 47 -81.62 35.79 52.96
N GLU A 48 -82.42 34.74 53.17
CA GLU A 48 -81.95 33.35 53.02
C GLU A 48 -81.50 33.01 51.59
N GLU A 49 -82.19 33.53 50.56
CA GLU A 49 -81.78 33.37 49.17
C GLU A 49 -80.49 34.12 48.86
N LEU A 50 -80.33 35.33 49.41
CA LEU A 50 -79.11 36.12 49.29
C LEU A 50 -77.93 35.42 49.95
N ASP A 51 -78.09 34.91 51.16
CA ASP A 51 -77.06 34.15 51.89
C ASP A 51 -76.64 32.91 51.11
N ARG A 52 -77.60 32.13 50.60
CA ARG A 52 -77.31 30.96 49.73
C ARG A 52 -76.60 31.35 48.44
N ALA A 53 -76.96 32.48 47.83
CA ALA A 53 -76.29 32.97 46.63
C ALA A 53 -74.85 33.42 46.94
N GLN A 54 -74.63 34.07 48.08
CA GLN A 54 -73.31 34.48 48.56
C GLN A 54 -72.40 33.28 48.87
N GLU A 55 -72.91 32.24 49.55
CA GLU A 55 -72.14 31.01 49.81
C GLU A 55 -71.74 30.30 48.52
N ARG A 56 -72.67 30.22 47.54
CA ARG A 56 -72.38 29.67 46.21
C ARG A 56 -71.34 30.50 45.46
N LEU A 57 -71.45 31.83 45.51
CA LEU A 57 -70.49 32.72 44.90
C LEU A 57 -69.11 32.59 45.55
N ALA A 58 -69.03 32.54 46.87
CA ALA A 58 -67.78 32.34 47.60
C ALA A 58 -67.11 31.01 47.20
N THR A 59 -67.88 29.93 47.11
CA THR A 59 -67.38 28.62 46.66
C THR A 59 -66.90 28.66 45.20
N ALA A 60 -67.63 29.35 44.32
CA ALA A 60 -67.24 29.50 42.92
C ALA A 60 -65.96 30.32 42.76
N LEU A 61 -65.80 31.40 43.53
CA LEU A 61 -64.59 32.22 43.55
C LEU A 61 -63.39 31.43 44.08
N GLN A 62 -63.56 30.63 45.14
CA GLN A 62 -62.49 29.77 45.63
C GLN A 62 -62.04 28.76 44.55
N LYS A 63 -62.98 28.11 43.87
CA LYS A 63 -62.66 27.17 42.78
C LYS A 63 -61.99 27.86 41.59
N LEU A 64 -62.38 29.11 41.29
CA LEU A 64 -61.73 29.90 40.26
C LEU A 64 -60.28 30.19 40.63
N GLU A 65 -60.00 30.62 41.87
CA GLU A 65 -58.64 30.87 42.35
C GLU A 65 -57.77 29.60 42.32
N GLU A 66 -58.33 28.45 42.71
CA GLU A 66 -57.63 27.16 42.63
C GLU A 66 -57.31 26.78 41.17
N ALA A 67 -58.26 27.01 40.25
CA ALA A 67 -58.07 26.75 38.83
C ALA A 67 -57.04 27.70 38.19
N GLU A 68 -57.03 28.99 38.58
CA GLU A 68 -56.04 29.97 38.14
C GLU A 68 -54.63 29.57 38.60
N LYS A 69 -54.46 29.18 39.87
CA LYS A 69 -53.18 28.67 40.37
C LYS A 69 -52.70 27.43 39.62
N ALA A 70 -53.60 26.47 39.36
CA ALA A 70 -53.27 25.27 38.59
C ALA A 70 -52.89 25.60 37.13
N ALA A 71 -53.56 26.57 36.52
CA ALA A 71 -53.23 27.05 35.17
C ALA A 71 -51.84 27.72 35.13
N ASP A 72 -51.53 28.60 36.09
CA ASP A 72 -50.22 29.24 36.22
C ASP A 72 -49.09 28.22 36.41
N GLU A 73 -49.31 27.20 37.25
CA GLU A 73 -48.35 26.11 37.45
C GLU A 73 -48.16 25.28 36.17
N SER A 74 -49.23 25.01 35.44
CA SER A 74 -49.18 24.32 34.15
C SER A 74 -48.43 25.14 33.09
N GLU A 75 -48.64 26.45 33.03
CA GLU A 75 -47.93 27.34 32.10
C GLU A 75 -46.43 27.38 32.41
N ARG A 76 -46.06 27.45 33.69
CA ARG A 76 -44.65 27.34 34.11
C ARG A 76 -44.06 25.98 33.73
N GLY A 77 -44.79 24.89 33.93
CA GLY A 77 -44.40 23.54 33.52
C GLY A 77 -44.15 23.46 32.02
N MET A 78 -45.09 23.99 31.22
CA MET A 78 -44.99 24.04 29.76
C MET A 78 -43.74 24.80 29.32
N LYS A 79 -43.46 25.97 29.91
CA LYS A 79 -42.28 26.76 29.59
C LYS A 79 -40.97 26.06 29.93
N VAL A 80 -40.93 25.28 31.01
CA VAL A 80 -39.74 24.47 31.35
C VAL A 80 -39.53 23.35 30.33
N ILE A 81 -40.61 22.68 29.89
CA ILE A 81 -40.54 21.63 28.88
C ILE A 81 -40.09 22.19 27.54
N GLU A 82 -40.66 23.33 27.12
CA GLU A 82 -40.27 24.03 25.89
C GLU A 82 -38.77 24.38 25.90
N ASN A 83 -38.26 24.95 27.00
CA ASN A 83 -36.83 25.26 27.13
C ASN A 83 -35.92 24.01 27.15
N ARG A 84 -36.44 22.84 27.52
CA ARG A 84 -35.68 21.58 27.42
C ARG A 84 -35.70 21.08 25.99
N ALA A 85 -36.86 21.10 25.33
CA ALA A 85 -37.01 20.68 23.94
C ALA A 85 -36.09 21.48 23.02
N THR A 86 -36.02 22.81 23.17
CA THR A 86 -35.13 23.65 22.36
C THR A 86 -33.65 23.32 22.55
N LYS A 87 -33.21 23.09 23.80
CA LYS A 87 -31.84 22.68 24.10
C LYS A 87 -31.49 21.29 23.56
N ASP A 88 -32.43 20.36 23.65
CA ASP A 88 -32.25 19.01 23.13
C ASP A 88 -32.18 19.03 21.59
N GLU A 89 -32.97 19.90 20.94
CA GLU A 89 -32.93 20.12 19.49
C GLU A 89 -31.57 20.70 19.05
N GLU A 90 -31.10 21.78 19.68
CA GLU A 90 -29.76 22.34 19.42
C GLU A 90 -28.64 21.30 19.60
N LYS A 91 -28.74 20.48 20.65
CA LYS A 91 -27.76 19.42 20.91
C LYS A 91 -27.82 18.32 19.84
N MET A 92 -29.02 17.95 19.40
CA MET A 92 -29.22 16.97 18.34
C MET A 92 -28.60 17.45 17.03
N GLU A 93 -28.80 18.71 16.65
CA GLU A 93 -28.20 19.30 15.44
C GLU A 93 -26.67 19.26 15.46
N ILE A 94 -26.06 19.62 16.60
CA ILE A 94 -24.60 19.57 16.77
C ILE A 94 -24.10 18.12 16.63
N GLN A 95 -24.78 17.17 17.26
CA GLN A 95 -24.41 15.75 17.19
C GLN A 95 -24.58 15.18 15.77
N GLU A 96 -25.61 15.59 15.03
CA GLU A 96 -25.79 15.21 13.64
C GLU A 96 -24.66 15.74 12.75
N MET A 97 -24.24 16.99 12.97
CA MET A 97 -23.12 17.58 12.22
C MET A 97 -21.82 16.81 12.50
N GLN A 98 -21.50 16.57 13.78
CA GLN A 98 -20.33 15.79 14.18
C GLN A 98 -20.36 14.36 13.61
N LEU A 99 -21.55 13.73 13.57
CA LEU A 99 -21.70 12.40 12.98
C LEU A 99 -21.42 12.41 11.48
N LYS A 100 -21.87 13.44 10.75
CA LYS A 100 -21.58 13.60 9.32
C LYS A 100 -20.08 13.79 9.08
N GLU A 101 -19.43 14.65 9.86
CA GLU A 101 -17.98 14.86 9.77
C GLU A 101 -17.19 13.58 10.06
N ALA A 102 -17.54 12.84 11.12
CA ALA A 102 -16.89 11.58 11.46
C ALA A 102 -17.06 10.53 10.35
N LYS A 103 -18.23 10.46 9.72
CA LYS A 103 -18.47 9.57 8.57
C LYS A 103 -17.61 9.96 7.37
N HIS A 104 -17.54 11.24 7.03
CA HIS A 104 -16.68 11.70 5.93
C HIS A 104 -15.21 11.39 6.17
N ILE A 105 -14.71 11.59 7.39
CA ILE A 105 -13.33 11.25 7.76
C ILE A 105 -13.07 9.75 7.62
N ALA A 106 -14.01 8.91 8.07
CA ALA A 106 -13.90 7.45 7.92
C ALA A 106 -13.88 7.03 6.45
N GLU A 107 -14.78 7.56 5.63
CA GLU A 107 -14.83 7.27 4.19
C GLU A 107 -13.55 7.72 3.45
N GLU A 108 -13.00 8.88 3.80
CA GLU A 108 -11.73 9.34 3.23
C GLU A 108 -10.56 8.47 3.65
N ALA A 109 -10.54 7.99 4.89
CA ALA A 109 -9.53 7.06 5.37
C ALA A 109 -9.64 5.73 4.59
N ASP A 110 -10.84 5.17 4.45
CA ASP A 110 -11.08 3.93 3.71
C ASP A 110 -10.63 4.05 2.26
N ARG A 111 -10.94 5.17 1.57
CA ARG A 111 -10.46 5.42 0.20
C ARG A 111 -8.92 5.45 0.13
N LYS A 112 -8.27 6.13 1.07
CA LYS A 112 -6.79 6.18 1.13
C LYS A 112 -6.21 4.78 1.39
N TYR A 113 -6.83 4.00 2.27
CA TYR A 113 -6.42 2.62 2.55
C TYR A 113 -6.54 1.74 1.30
N GLU A 114 -7.65 1.82 0.56
CA GLU A 114 -7.82 1.07 -0.68
C GLU A 114 -6.78 1.46 -1.74
N GLU A 115 -6.47 2.76 -1.90
CA GLU A 115 -5.44 3.21 -2.83
C GLU A 115 -4.06 2.67 -2.47
N VAL A 116 -3.69 2.71 -1.18
CA VAL A 116 -2.41 2.17 -0.71
C VAL A 116 -2.36 0.65 -0.90
N ALA A 117 -3.45 -0.06 -0.59
CA ALA A 117 -3.53 -1.51 -0.79
C ALA A 117 -3.36 -1.89 -2.26
N ARG A 118 -4.01 -1.17 -3.19
CA ARG A 118 -3.83 -1.40 -4.63
C ARG A 118 -2.40 -1.16 -5.10
N LYS A 119 -1.75 -0.08 -4.63
CA LYS A 119 -0.35 0.21 -4.95
C LYS A 119 0.59 -0.87 -4.41
N LEU A 120 0.32 -1.37 -3.22
CA LEU A 120 1.11 -2.42 -2.58
C LEU A 120 1.11 -3.71 -3.43
N VAL A 121 -0.06 -4.15 -3.91
CA VAL A 121 -0.16 -5.34 -4.77
C VAL A 121 0.65 -5.18 -6.07
N ILE A 122 0.65 -4.00 -6.68
CA ILE A 122 1.45 -3.73 -7.89
C ILE A 122 2.95 -3.82 -7.58
N LEU A 123 3.38 -3.20 -6.48
CA LEU A 123 4.77 -3.20 -6.06
C LEU A 123 5.26 -4.60 -5.68
N GLU A 124 4.43 -5.41 -5.02
CA GLU A 124 4.74 -6.81 -4.73
C GLU A 124 4.95 -7.61 -6.03
N GLY A 125 4.08 -7.43 -7.02
CA GLY A 125 4.25 -8.09 -8.32
C GLY A 125 5.43 -7.56 -9.15
N ASP A 126 5.82 -6.29 -9.01
CA ASP A 126 7.04 -5.75 -9.61
C ASP A 126 8.30 -6.30 -8.91
N LEU A 127 8.25 -6.44 -7.58
CA LEU A 127 9.34 -7.01 -6.78
C LEU A 127 9.59 -8.47 -7.17
N GLU A 128 8.55 -9.31 -7.20
CA GLU A 128 8.65 -10.73 -7.58
C GLU A 128 9.29 -10.89 -8.97
N ARG A 129 8.84 -10.11 -9.97
CA ARG A 129 9.44 -10.10 -11.30
C ARG A 129 10.90 -9.66 -11.31
N SER A 130 11.28 -8.71 -10.44
CA SER A 130 12.67 -8.27 -10.32
C SER A 130 13.54 -9.32 -9.65
N GLU A 131 13.02 -10.04 -8.65
CA GLU A 131 13.69 -11.14 -7.96
C GLU A 131 13.94 -12.31 -8.92
N GLU A 132 12.92 -12.77 -9.66
CA GLU A 132 13.09 -13.81 -10.69
C GLU A 132 14.17 -13.45 -11.72
N ARG A 133 14.18 -12.18 -12.18
CA ARG A 133 15.20 -11.70 -13.12
C ARG A 133 16.59 -11.70 -12.49
N ALA A 134 16.72 -11.33 -11.21
CA ALA A 134 17.98 -11.34 -10.50
C ALA A 134 18.49 -12.78 -10.33
N GLU A 135 17.64 -13.73 -9.97
CA GLU A 135 17.99 -15.15 -9.83
C GLU A 135 18.53 -15.73 -11.15
N VAL A 136 17.86 -15.44 -12.28
CA VAL A 136 18.33 -15.87 -13.61
C VAL A 136 19.69 -15.24 -13.95
N ALA A 137 19.88 -13.96 -13.64
CA ALA A 137 21.15 -13.29 -13.87
C ALA A 137 22.28 -13.88 -13.01
N GLU A 138 22.02 -14.18 -11.73
CA GLU A 138 22.99 -14.83 -10.84
C GLU A 138 23.35 -16.24 -11.32
N ALA A 139 22.37 -17.03 -11.76
CA ALA A 139 22.63 -18.34 -12.33
C ALA A 139 23.55 -18.23 -13.55
N ARG A 140 23.30 -17.27 -14.44
CA ARG A 140 24.14 -17.03 -15.61
C ARG A 140 25.55 -16.59 -15.26
N VAL A 141 25.71 -15.75 -14.24
CA VAL A 141 27.04 -15.35 -13.73
C VAL A 141 27.79 -16.57 -13.21
N ARG A 142 27.15 -17.43 -12.41
CA ARG A 142 27.79 -18.66 -11.89
C ARG A 142 28.24 -19.60 -13.00
N GLU A 143 27.45 -19.77 -14.06
CA GLU A 143 27.84 -20.55 -15.25
C GLU A 143 29.09 -19.97 -15.92
N LEU A 144 29.08 -18.66 -16.19
CA LEU A 144 30.20 -17.98 -16.84
C LEU A 144 31.49 -18.00 -15.99
N GLU A 145 31.37 -17.90 -14.66
CA GLU A 145 32.49 -18.04 -13.75
C GLU A 145 33.12 -19.43 -13.82
N GLU A 146 32.31 -20.48 -13.93
CA GLU A 146 32.81 -21.85 -14.05
C GLU A 146 33.47 -22.11 -15.41
N GLU A 147 32.86 -21.62 -16.50
CA GLU A 147 33.47 -21.64 -17.84
C GLU A 147 34.83 -20.93 -17.85
N LEU A 148 34.92 -19.76 -17.22
CA LEU A 148 36.15 -18.99 -17.12
C LEU A 148 37.23 -19.75 -16.33
N ARG A 149 36.87 -20.40 -15.21
CA ARG A 149 37.82 -21.25 -14.46
C ARG A 149 38.34 -22.40 -15.31
N GLN A 150 37.47 -23.06 -16.08
CA GLN A 150 37.88 -24.16 -16.94
C GLN A 150 38.79 -23.67 -18.07
N MET A 151 38.50 -22.50 -18.65
CA MET A 151 39.33 -21.88 -19.68
C MET A 151 40.72 -21.49 -19.14
N ASP A 152 40.80 -20.95 -17.92
CA ASP A 152 42.07 -20.64 -17.25
C ASP A 152 42.92 -21.90 -17.01
N GLN A 153 42.29 -23.01 -16.59
CA GLN A 153 42.97 -24.30 -16.44
C GLN A 153 43.50 -24.81 -17.79
N ASN A 154 42.69 -24.77 -18.84
CA ASN A 154 43.10 -25.18 -20.18
C ASN A 154 44.26 -24.33 -20.71
N LEU A 155 44.20 -23.01 -20.52
CA LEU A 155 45.26 -22.09 -20.92
C LEU A 155 46.58 -22.44 -20.21
N LYS A 156 46.55 -22.68 -18.90
CA LYS A 156 47.73 -23.10 -18.13
C LYS A 156 48.35 -24.38 -18.69
N SER A 157 47.53 -25.39 -19.04
CA SER A 157 48.02 -26.61 -19.68
C SER A 157 48.62 -26.36 -21.06
N MET A 158 48.02 -25.48 -21.87
CA MET A 158 48.56 -25.13 -23.19
C MET A 158 49.89 -24.38 -23.09
N VAL A 159 50.04 -23.46 -22.13
CA VAL A 159 51.30 -22.74 -21.88
C VAL A 159 52.40 -23.72 -21.47
N CYS A 160 52.11 -24.65 -20.55
CA CYS A 160 53.09 -25.68 -20.18
C CYS A 160 53.50 -26.55 -21.38
N GLY A 161 52.55 -26.92 -22.25
CA GLY A 161 52.85 -27.64 -23.49
C GLY A 161 53.70 -26.83 -24.47
N GLU A 162 53.46 -25.52 -24.59
CA GLU A 162 54.24 -24.61 -25.44
C GLU A 162 55.70 -24.52 -24.97
N GLU A 163 55.93 -24.37 -23.66
CA GLU A 163 57.27 -24.38 -23.07
C GLU A 163 58.01 -25.71 -23.36
N GLU A 164 57.32 -26.85 -23.28
CA GLU A 164 57.91 -28.15 -23.63
C GLU A 164 58.29 -28.27 -25.11
N TYR A 165 57.45 -27.74 -26.01
CA TYR A 165 57.74 -27.75 -27.45
C TYR A 165 58.89 -26.80 -27.79
N SER A 166 58.95 -25.61 -27.18
CA SER A 166 60.07 -24.68 -27.34
C SER A 166 61.39 -25.32 -26.93
N GLN A 167 61.44 -26.03 -25.79
CA GLN A 167 62.64 -26.76 -25.37
C GLN A 167 63.04 -27.90 -26.32
N LYS A 168 62.07 -28.52 -27.01
CA LYS A 168 62.36 -29.54 -28.04
C LYS A 168 62.92 -28.90 -29.30
N GLU A 169 62.38 -27.75 -29.70
CA GLU A 169 62.86 -26.97 -30.83
C GLU A 169 64.33 -26.57 -30.64
N ASP A 170 64.69 -25.99 -29.49
CA ASP A 170 66.08 -25.63 -29.15
C ASP A 170 67.05 -26.82 -29.27
N LYS A 171 66.62 -28.00 -28.81
CA LYS A 171 67.43 -29.24 -28.88
C LYS A 171 67.62 -29.68 -30.33
N TYR A 172 66.55 -29.67 -31.13
CA TYR A 172 66.64 -30.04 -32.53
C TYR A 172 67.47 -29.05 -33.34
N GLU A 173 67.39 -27.75 -33.05
CA GLU A 173 68.26 -26.74 -33.68
C GLU A 173 69.74 -27.02 -33.41
N GLU A 174 70.12 -27.34 -32.17
CA GLU A 174 71.50 -27.65 -31.83
C GLU A 174 71.96 -28.99 -32.46
N GLU A 175 71.10 -30.01 -32.47
CA GLU A 175 71.39 -31.28 -33.17
C GLU A 175 71.61 -31.07 -34.67
N ILE A 176 70.75 -30.28 -35.32
CA ILE A 176 70.88 -29.92 -36.75
C ILE A 176 72.21 -29.21 -36.99
N LYS A 177 72.58 -28.28 -36.13
CA LYS A 177 73.85 -27.55 -36.24
C LYS A 177 75.06 -28.48 -36.14
N VAL A 178 75.09 -29.36 -35.14
CA VAL A 178 76.15 -30.37 -34.97
C VAL A 178 76.23 -31.31 -36.17
N LEU A 179 75.08 -31.79 -36.68
CA LEU A 179 75.04 -32.65 -37.85
C LEU A 179 75.50 -31.93 -39.12
N THR A 180 75.16 -30.65 -39.26
CA THR A 180 75.59 -29.80 -40.37
C THR A 180 77.11 -29.59 -40.36
N ASP A 181 77.70 -29.36 -39.19
CA ASP A 181 79.16 -29.20 -39.08
C ASP A 181 79.89 -30.51 -39.37
N LYS A 182 79.39 -31.65 -38.85
CA LYS A 182 79.91 -32.98 -39.18
C LYS A 182 79.81 -33.30 -40.67
N LEU A 183 78.72 -32.90 -41.32
CA LEU A 183 78.55 -33.07 -42.76
C LEU A 183 79.63 -32.30 -43.53
N LYS A 184 79.87 -31.02 -43.18
CA LYS A 184 80.92 -30.21 -43.81
C LYS A 184 82.33 -30.80 -43.59
N GLU A 185 82.62 -31.31 -42.40
CA GLU A 185 83.89 -32.01 -42.14
C GLU A 185 84.04 -33.28 -42.99
N ALA A 186 82.95 -34.05 -43.14
CA ALA A 186 82.95 -35.24 -43.98
C ALA A 186 83.12 -34.89 -45.47
N GLU A 187 82.43 -33.85 -45.96
CA GLU A 187 82.55 -33.35 -47.33
C GLU A 187 83.97 -32.88 -47.64
N THR A 188 84.56 -32.03 -46.78
CA THR A 188 85.95 -31.56 -46.96
C THR A 188 86.96 -32.70 -46.94
N ARG A 189 86.76 -33.72 -46.10
CA ARG A 189 87.58 -34.93 -46.07
C ARG A 189 87.42 -35.77 -47.35
N ALA A 190 86.20 -35.92 -47.85
CA ALA A 190 85.93 -36.62 -49.10
C ALA A 190 86.61 -35.91 -50.28
N GLU A 191 86.47 -34.58 -50.40
CA GLU A 191 87.15 -33.78 -51.43
C GLU A 191 88.68 -33.95 -51.38
N PHE A 192 89.27 -33.98 -50.18
CA PHE A 192 90.70 -34.20 -50.03
C PHE A 192 91.14 -35.59 -50.48
N ALA A 193 90.34 -36.61 -50.16
CA ALA A 193 90.59 -37.99 -50.60
C ALA A 193 90.49 -38.09 -52.12
N GLU A 194 89.45 -37.51 -52.74
CA GLU A 194 89.27 -37.48 -54.20
C GLU A 194 90.47 -36.81 -54.89
N ARG A 195 90.93 -35.65 -54.39
CA ARG A 195 92.13 -35.00 -54.93
C ARG A 195 93.40 -35.86 -54.79
N SER A 196 93.50 -36.63 -53.70
CA SER A 196 94.65 -37.51 -53.47
C SER A 196 94.62 -38.71 -54.42
N VAL A 197 93.44 -39.29 -54.65
CA VAL A 197 93.23 -40.35 -55.64
C VAL A 197 93.62 -39.85 -57.03
N ALA A 198 93.12 -38.70 -57.47
CA ALA A 198 93.45 -38.13 -58.78
C ALA A 198 94.96 -37.89 -58.97
N LYS A 199 95.68 -37.49 -57.91
CA LYS A 199 97.16 -37.36 -57.95
C LYS A 199 97.86 -38.70 -58.06
N LEU A 200 97.40 -39.70 -57.34
CA LEU A 200 97.97 -41.05 -57.39
C LEU A 200 97.71 -41.69 -58.74
N GLU A 201 96.50 -41.56 -59.29
CA GLU A 201 96.15 -42.00 -60.65
C GLU A 201 97.10 -41.40 -61.69
N LYS A 202 97.30 -40.08 -61.66
CA LYS A 202 98.29 -39.44 -62.56
C LYS A 202 99.71 -40.01 -62.38
N THR A 203 100.11 -40.27 -61.13
CA THR A 203 101.44 -40.84 -60.85
C THR A 203 101.55 -42.27 -61.38
N ILE A 204 100.46 -43.05 -61.31
CA ILE A 204 100.39 -44.39 -61.90
C ILE A 204 100.53 -44.28 -63.41
N ASP A 205 99.76 -43.40 -64.07
CA ASP A 205 99.86 -43.18 -65.52
C ASP A 205 101.30 -42.82 -65.94
N ASP A 206 101.93 -41.85 -65.26
CA ASP A 206 103.32 -41.42 -65.53
C ASP A 206 104.33 -42.57 -65.33
N LEU A 207 104.11 -43.46 -64.35
CA LEU A 207 104.96 -44.63 -64.09
C LEU A 207 104.73 -45.75 -65.10
N GLU A 208 103.48 -45.97 -65.52
CA GLU A 208 103.12 -46.93 -66.56
C GLU A 208 103.73 -46.53 -67.91
N GLU A 209 103.72 -45.24 -68.26
CA GLU A 209 104.39 -44.71 -69.46
C GLU A 209 105.90 -44.94 -69.42
N LYS A 210 106.56 -44.61 -68.30
CA LYS A 210 108.00 -44.88 -68.11
C LYS A 210 108.34 -46.36 -68.19
N LEU A 211 107.48 -47.22 -67.63
CA LEU A 211 107.68 -48.67 -67.69
C LEU A 211 107.54 -49.18 -69.12
N ALA A 212 106.58 -48.67 -69.89
CA ALA A 212 106.41 -49.00 -71.30
C ALA A 212 107.64 -48.60 -72.11
N GLN A 213 108.13 -47.37 -71.93
CA GLN A 213 109.35 -46.89 -72.58
C GLN A 213 110.57 -47.75 -72.22
N ALA A 214 110.78 -48.04 -70.93
CA ALA A 214 111.89 -48.89 -70.50
C ALA A 214 111.81 -50.33 -71.05
N LYS A 215 110.60 -50.86 -71.24
CA LYS A 215 110.39 -52.16 -71.90
C LYS A 215 110.72 -52.11 -73.38
N GLU A 216 110.35 -51.04 -74.07
CA GLU A 216 110.67 -50.82 -75.49
C GLU A 216 112.19 -50.71 -75.68
N GLU A 217 112.86 -49.86 -74.89
CA GLU A 217 114.32 -49.72 -74.91
C GLU A 217 115.04 -51.06 -74.63
N ASN A 218 114.50 -51.88 -73.72
CA ASN A 218 115.05 -53.21 -73.44
C ASN A 218 114.85 -54.18 -74.62
N LEU A 219 113.68 -54.15 -75.26
CA LEU A 219 113.41 -54.94 -76.46
C LEU A 219 114.38 -54.56 -77.59
N ASP A 220 114.59 -53.26 -77.80
CA ASP A 220 115.54 -52.74 -78.79
C ASP A 220 116.98 -53.18 -78.47
N MET A 221 117.41 -53.08 -77.21
CA MET A 221 118.72 -53.59 -76.78
C MET A 221 118.86 -55.10 -77.04
N HIS A 222 117.83 -55.89 -76.76
CA HIS A 222 117.82 -57.32 -77.06
C HIS A 222 117.91 -57.60 -78.56
N GLN A 223 117.19 -56.87 -79.41
CA GLN A 223 117.30 -56.99 -80.87
C GLN A 223 118.70 -56.65 -81.36
N VAL A 224 119.30 -55.56 -80.86
CA VAL A 224 120.70 -55.19 -81.18
C VAL A 224 121.68 -56.25 -80.71
N LEU A 225 121.46 -56.85 -79.53
CA LEU A 225 122.27 -57.94 -79.01
C LEU A 225 122.17 -59.20 -79.89
N ASP A 226 120.95 -59.59 -80.27
CA ASP A 226 120.73 -60.74 -81.15
C ASP A 226 121.35 -60.51 -82.54
N GLN A 227 121.23 -59.28 -83.06
CA GLN A 227 121.84 -58.89 -84.33
C GLN A 227 123.37 -58.93 -84.26
N THR A 228 123.98 -58.41 -83.19
CA THR A 228 125.44 -58.48 -82.98
C THR A 228 125.93 -59.91 -82.74
N LEU A 229 125.16 -60.74 -82.04
CA LEU A 229 125.45 -62.17 -81.89
C LEU A 229 125.36 -62.93 -83.22
N LEU A 230 124.37 -62.62 -84.06
CA LEU A 230 124.26 -63.15 -85.42
C LEU A 230 125.43 -62.71 -86.29
N GLU A 231 125.85 -61.45 -86.20
CA GLU A 231 127.04 -60.94 -86.89
C GLU A 231 128.31 -61.67 -86.45
N LEU A 232 128.45 -61.97 -85.15
CA LEU A 232 129.57 -62.75 -84.60
C LEU A 232 129.53 -64.25 -84.98
N ASN A 233 128.35 -64.87 -85.10
CA ASN A 233 128.21 -66.27 -85.51
C ASN A 233 128.41 -66.49 -87.02
N ASN A 234 128.30 -65.43 -87.82
CA ASN A 234 128.51 -65.45 -89.27
C ASN A 234 129.94 -65.02 -89.68
N LEU A 235 130.85 -64.87 -88.71
CA LEU A 235 132.30 -64.68 -88.85
C LEU A 235 133.04 -66.01 -88.59
#